data_AF-A0A0Q7FBQ8-F1
#
_entry.id   AF-A0A0Q7FBQ8-F1
#
_cell.length_a   1.000
_cell.length_b   1.000
_cell.length_c   1.000
_cell.angle_alpha   90.00
_cell.angle_beta   90.00
_cell.angle_gamma   90.00
#
_symmetry.space_group_name_H-M   'P 1'
#
loop_
_entity.id
_entity.type
_entity.pdbx_description
1 polymer ?
#
loop_
_entity_poly.entity_id
_entity_poly.type
_entity_poly.pdbx_seq_one_letter_code
_entity_poly.pdbx_strand_id
1 'polypeptide(L)'
;MRLMFMRPLLFALAIFAASASPAPAQVARDPAARDLEFQNQQLLNQQLIERQRSVAQENQLNTLDARVQSQERLQGLEAARRPTLAPLQSAVQPPALNMGNYATIPDAALAASNARVREASQNKR
;
A
#
# COMPACT_ATOMS: atom_id res chain seq x y z
N MET A 1 67.09 -8.44 -32.50
CA MET A 1 67.62 -9.24 -31.37
C MET A 1 67.00 -8.80 -30.02
N ARG A 2 65.66 -8.69 -29.91
CA ARG A 2 64.95 -8.21 -28.69
C ARG A 2 63.93 -9.20 -28.10
N LEU A 3 63.61 -10.31 -28.80
CA LEU A 3 62.63 -11.29 -28.34
C LEU A 3 63.17 -12.38 -27.40
N MET A 4 64.49 -12.54 -27.26
CA MET A 4 65.07 -13.59 -26.41
C MET A 4 65.09 -13.25 -24.90
N PHE A 5 64.94 -11.97 -24.53
CA PHE A 5 64.98 -11.53 -23.12
C PHE A 5 63.60 -11.45 -22.44
N MET A 6 62.48 -11.44 -23.18
CA MET A 6 61.14 -11.40 -22.55
C MET A 6 60.69 -12.75 -21.98
N ARG A 7 61.10 -13.86 -22.61
CA ARG A 7 60.73 -15.21 -22.16
C ARG A 7 61.29 -15.55 -20.77
N PRO A 8 62.58 -15.31 -20.43
CA PRO A 8 63.06 -15.60 -19.08
C PRO A 8 62.41 -14.70 -18.02
N LEU A 9 62.03 -13.47 -18.37
CA LEU A 9 61.35 -12.55 -17.45
C LEU A 9 59.91 -13.00 -17.12
N LEU A 10 59.19 -13.53 -18.12
CA LEU A 10 57.86 -14.12 -17.91
C LEU A 10 57.92 -15.40 -17.07
N PHE A 11 58.96 -16.23 -17.25
CA PHE A 11 59.17 -17.42 -16.41
C PHE A 11 59.54 -17.04 -14.97
N ALA A 12 60.39 -16.03 -14.76
CA ALA A 12 60.71 -15.54 -13.42
C ALA A 12 59.47 -14.95 -12.71
N LEU A 13 58.62 -14.21 -13.42
CA LEU A 13 57.38 -13.66 -12.88
C LEU A 13 56.38 -14.77 -12.52
N ALA A 14 56.26 -15.80 -13.34
CA ALA A 14 55.38 -16.95 -13.08
C ALA A 14 55.83 -17.75 -11.85
N ILE A 15 57.13 -17.92 -11.63
CA ILE A 15 57.66 -18.60 -10.45
C ILE A 15 57.43 -17.77 -9.18
N PHE A 16 57.60 -16.44 -9.26
CA PHE A 16 57.34 -15.55 -8.12
C PHE A 16 55.84 -15.45 -7.79
N ALA A 17 54.97 -15.50 -8.79
CA ALA A 17 53.52 -15.56 -8.60
C ALA A 17 53.07 -16.89 -7.99
N ALA A 18 53.72 -18.01 -8.34
CA ALA A 18 53.44 -19.32 -7.77
C ALA A 18 53.93 -19.46 -6.30
N SER A 19 54.91 -18.66 -5.87
CA SER A 19 55.35 -18.62 -4.47
C SER A 19 54.49 -17.74 -3.57
N ALA A 20 53.47 -17.05 -4.11
CA ALA A 20 52.40 -16.44 -3.33
C ALA A 20 51.43 -17.53 -2.83
N SER A 21 51.95 -18.51 -2.09
CA SER A 21 51.08 -19.39 -1.29
C SER A 21 50.34 -18.52 -0.27
N PRO A 22 49.04 -18.75 -0.05
CA PRO A 22 48.33 -18.09 1.04
C PRO A 22 49.09 -18.41 2.32
N ALA A 23 49.61 -17.37 2.98
CA ALA A 23 50.27 -17.53 4.26
C ALA A 23 49.30 -18.30 5.17
N PRO A 24 49.71 -19.46 5.74
CA PRO A 24 48.85 -20.18 6.65
C PRO A 24 48.48 -19.22 7.78
N ALA A 25 47.18 -18.98 7.95
CA ALA A 25 46.63 -18.16 9.01
C ALA A 25 47.34 -18.55 10.32
N GLN A 26 48.09 -17.62 10.89
CA GLN A 26 48.86 -17.85 12.10
C GLN A 26 47.86 -18.04 13.23
N VAL A 27 47.45 -19.29 13.48
CA VAL A 27 46.63 -19.64 14.63
C VAL A 27 47.43 -19.20 15.85
N ALA A 28 46.91 -18.22 16.58
CA ALA A 28 47.56 -17.70 17.77
C ALA A 28 47.85 -18.87 18.72
N ARG A 29 49.12 -19.20 18.90
CA ARG A 29 49.59 -20.28 19.79
C ARG A 29 49.43 -19.91 21.26
N ASP A 30 49.19 -18.63 21.54
CA ASP A 30 48.99 -18.11 22.88
C ASP A 30 47.52 -18.32 23.30
N PRO A 31 47.24 -19.09 24.37
CA PRO A 31 45.88 -19.33 24.83
C PRO A 31 45.12 -18.03 25.14
N ALA A 32 45.81 -17.00 25.67
CA ALA A 32 45.18 -15.72 25.98
C ALA A 32 44.70 -14.97 24.73
N ALA A 33 45.48 -15.03 23.63
CA ALA A 33 45.09 -14.40 22.37
C ALA A 33 43.91 -15.13 21.72
N ARG A 34 43.84 -16.46 21.87
CA ARG A 34 42.73 -17.28 21.36
C ARG A 34 41.42 -17.00 22.10
N ASP A 35 41.46 -16.85 23.42
CA ASP A 35 40.29 -16.51 24.22
C ASP A 35 39.76 -15.10 23.89
N LEU A 36 40.67 -14.16 23.62
CA LEU A 36 40.31 -12.79 23.23
C LEU A 36 39.69 -12.75 21.82
N GLU A 37 40.19 -13.56 20.89
CA GLU A 37 39.62 -13.72 19.56
C GLU A 37 38.21 -14.33 19.63
N PHE A 38 38.03 -15.36 20.45
CA PHE A 38 36.72 -15.99 20.66
C PHE A 38 35.70 -15.01 21.24
N GLN A 39 36.09 -14.22 22.26
CA GLN A 39 35.23 -13.18 22.83
C GLN A 39 34.86 -12.10 21.80
N ASN A 40 35.80 -11.67 20.96
CA ASN A 40 35.51 -10.73 19.88
C ASN A 40 34.53 -11.31 18.86
N GLN A 41 34.72 -12.56 18.45
CA GLN A 41 33.80 -13.24 17.55
C GLN A 41 32.39 -13.36 18.15
N GLN A 42 32.28 -13.64 19.45
CA GLN A 42 30.99 -13.66 20.14
C GLN A 42 30.32 -12.28 20.17
N LEU A 43 31.08 -11.22 20.45
CA LEU A 43 30.56 -9.86 20.45
C LEU A 43 30.06 -9.45 19.07
N LEU A 44 30.83 -9.73 18.02
CA LEU A 44 30.44 -9.46 16.64
C LEU A 44 29.17 -10.21 16.23
N ASN A 45 29.07 -11.49 16.60
CA ASN A 45 27.86 -12.27 16.35
C ASN A 45 26.63 -11.69 17.06
N GLN A 46 26.77 -11.25 18.31
CA GLN A 46 25.69 -10.58 19.05
C GLN A 46 25.24 -9.30 18.34
N GLN A 47 26.18 -8.45 17.92
CA GLN A 47 25.87 -7.23 17.18
C GLN A 47 25.17 -7.51 15.84
N LEU A 48 25.58 -8.56 15.13
CA LEU A 48 24.92 -8.97 13.89
C LEU A 48 23.47 -9.41 14.12
N ILE A 49 23.23 -10.19 15.18
CA ILE A 49 21.87 -10.63 15.56
C ILE A 49 21.01 -9.43 15.93
N GLU A 50 21.53 -8.50 16.73
CA GLU A 50 20.81 -7.28 17.11
C GLU A 50 20.45 -6.43 15.89
N ARG A 51 21.39 -6.26 14.96
CA ARG A 51 21.16 -5.53 13.71
C ARG A 51 20.11 -6.22 12.83
N GLN A 52 20.12 -7.54 12.76
CA GLN A 52 19.09 -8.28 12.02
C GLN A 52 17.71 -8.08 12.66
N ARG A 53 17.64 -8.14 14.00
CA ARG A 53 16.40 -7.87 14.74
C ARG A 53 15.90 -6.44 14.52
N SER A 54 16.79 -5.45 14.54
CA SER A 54 16.41 -4.05 14.32
C SER A 54 15.84 -3.83 12.92
N VAL A 55 16.48 -4.40 11.89
CA VAL A 55 15.99 -4.33 10.50
C VAL A 55 14.63 -5.01 10.36
N ALA A 56 14.42 -6.17 11.00
CA ALA A 56 13.14 -6.85 10.97
C ALA A 56 12.03 -6.03 11.63
N GLN A 57 12.31 -5.40 12.78
CA GLN A 57 11.38 -4.53 13.49
C GLN A 57 11.06 -3.27 12.67
N GLU A 58 12.06 -2.63 12.08
CA GLU A 58 11.88 -1.45 11.22
C GLU A 58 11.00 -1.78 10.00
N ASN A 59 11.22 -2.93 9.36
CA ASN A 59 10.38 -3.38 8.26
C ASN A 59 8.93 -3.62 8.70
N GLN A 60 8.72 -4.18 9.90
CA GLN A 60 7.38 -4.36 10.45
C GLN A 60 6.68 -3.02 10.68
N LEU A 61 7.38 -2.04 11.28
CA LEU A 61 6.86 -0.69 11.51
C LEU A 61 6.50 0.01 10.21
N ASN A 62 7.42 0.03 9.23
CA ASN A 62 7.18 0.63 7.92
C ASN A 62 5.98 -0.01 7.21
N THR A 63 5.81 -1.32 7.35
CA THR A 63 4.64 -2.03 6.77
C THR A 63 3.33 -1.62 7.45
N LEU A 64 3.34 -1.46 8.78
CA LEU A 64 2.17 -1.01 9.54
C LEU A 64 1.81 0.44 9.21
N ASP A 65 2.79 1.33 9.16
CA ASP A 65 2.59 2.74 8.80
C ASP A 65 2.02 2.87 7.39
N ALA A 66 2.54 2.11 6.43
CA ALA A 66 1.99 2.08 5.07
C ALA A 66 0.52 1.64 5.04
N ARG A 67 0.14 0.65 5.88
CA ARG A 67 -1.26 0.21 6.01
C ARG A 67 -2.15 1.30 6.61
N VAL A 68 -1.70 1.96 7.68
CA VAL A 68 -2.46 3.06 8.31
C VAL A 68 -2.67 4.19 7.32
N GLN A 69 -1.61 4.66 6.67
CA GLN A 69 -1.74 5.73 5.65
C GLN A 69 -2.67 5.32 4.51
N SER A 70 -2.64 4.05 4.07
CA SER A 70 -3.56 3.56 3.06
C SER A 70 -5.02 3.61 3.54
N GLN A 71 -5.27 3.22 4.80
CA GLN A 71 -6.61 3.25 5.39
C GLN A 71 -7.12 4.69 5.52
N GLU A 72 -6.28 5.61 5.99
CA GLU A 72 -6.63 7.04 6.10
C GLU A 72 -6.97 7.65 4.74
N ARG A 73 -6.19 7.34 3.69
CA ARG A 73 -6.48 7.79 2.33
C ARG A 73 -7.82 7.24 1.83
N LEU A 74 -8.12 5.97 2.09
CA LEU A 74 -9.41 5.37 1.71
C LEU A 74 -10.58 6.02 2.45
N GLN A 75 -10.45 6.23 3.77
CA GLN A 75 -11.46 6.94 4.57
C GLN A 75 -11.66 8.38 4.07
N GLY A 76 -10.59 9.08 3.71
CA GLY A 76 -10.67 10.42 3.13
C GLY A 76 -11.43 10.43 1.80
N LEU A 77 -11.21 9.43 0.93
CA LEU A 77 -11.95 9.28 -0.32
C LEU A 77 -13.43 8.93 -0.09
N GLU A 78 -13.74 8.08 0.89
CA GLU A 78 -15.11 7.77 1.27
C GLU A 78 -15.86 8.98 1.83
N ALA A 79 -15.18 9.77 2.68
CA ALA A 79 -15.71 11.02 3.20
C ALA A 79 -15.95 12.03 2.07
N ALA A 80 -15.02 12.15 1.11
CA ALA A 80 -15.19 13.02 -0.05
C ALA A 80 -16.29 12.56 -1.01
N ARG A 81 -16.55 11.25 -1.11
CA ARG A 81 -17.64 10.70 -1.95
C ARG A 81 -19.02 10.84 -1.34
N ARG A 82 -19.15 11.02 -0.03
CA ARG A 82 -20.46 11.23 0.60
C ARG A 82 -20.86 12.70 0.45
N PRO A 83 -21.85 13.05 -0.40
CA PRO A 83 -22.38 14.40 -0.39
C PRO A 83 -22.93 14.69 1.00
N THR A 84 -22.46 15.77 1.62
CA THR A 84 -23.05 16.30 2.85
C THR A 84 -24.47 16.71 2.52
N LEU A 85 -25.43 15.83 2.76
CA LEU A 85 -26.85 16.17 2.66
C LEU A 85 -27.11 17.21 3.75
N ALA A 86 -27.24 18.47 3.33
CA ALA A 86 -27.70 19.52 4.24
C ALA A 86 -29.03 19.05 4.85
N PRO A 87 -29.21 19.17 6.17
CA PRO A 87 -30.49 18.83 6.77
C PRO A 87 -31.56 19.68 6.08
N LEU A 88 -32.50 19.02 5.39
CA LEU A 88 -33.68 19.67 4.84
C LEU A 88 -34.34 20.41 6.00
N GLN A 89 -34.36 21.74 5.94
CA GLN A 89 -35.09 22.57 6.89
C GLN A 89 -36.56 22.14 6.85
N SER A 90 -36.93 21.25 7.77
CA SER A 90 -38.28 20.73 7.89
C SER A 90 -39.12 21.74 8.66
N ALA A 91 -39.46 22.85 8.02
CA ALA A 91 -40.44 23.80 8.54
C ALA A 91 -40.99 24.73 7.44
N VAL A 92 -41.14 24.26 6.20
CA VAL A 92 -42.07 24.93 5.28
C VAL A 92 -43.41 24.26 5.48
N GLN A 93 -44.21 24.83 6.38
CA GLN A 93 -45.59 24.41 6.57
C GLN A 93 -46.32 24.66 5.23
N PRO A 94 -46.88 23.62 4.58
CA PRO A 94 -47.59 23.83 3.33
C PRO A 94 -48.76 24.80 3.58
N PRO A 95 -49.01 25.75 2.66
CA PRO A 95 -50.11 26.70 2.82
C PRO A 95 -51.43 25.95 2.97
N ALA A 96 -52.31 26.45 3.82
CA ALA A 96 -53.63 25.87 4.04
C ALA A 96 -54.37 25.75 2.69
N LEU A 97 -54.66 24.52 2.27
CA LEU A 97 -55.39 24.26 1.03
C LEU A 97 -56.85 24.70 1.22
N ASN A 98 -57.22 25.81 0.59
CA ASN A 98 -58.60 26.27 0.56
C ASN A 98 -59.40 25.38 -0.41
N MET A 99 -60.04 24.34 0.14
CA MET A 99 -60.84 23.37 -0.62
C MET A 99 -61.99 24.03 -1.42
N GLY A 100 -62.42 25.24 -1.04
CA GLY A 100 -63.47 25.99 -1.73
C GLY A 100 -63.06 26.61 -3.07
N ASN A 101 -61.77 26.66 -3.40
CA ASN A 101 -61.27 27.25 -4.65
C ASN A 101 -61.00 26.20 -5.75
N TYR A 102 -61.25 24.92 -5.47
CA TYR A 102 -61.14 23.89 -6.49
C TYR A 102 -62.39 23.88 -7.36
N ALA A 103 -62.20 23.74 -8.67
CA ALA A 103 -63.30 23.55 -9.60
C ALA A 103 -64.05 22.26 -9.21
N THR A 104 -65.29 22.40 -8.75
CA THR A 104 -66.15 21.26 -8.45
C THR A 104 -66.65 20.69 -9.77
N ILE A 105 -66.27 19.45 -10.08
CA ILE A 105 -66.74 18.75 -11.27
C ILE A 105 -68.10 18.11 -10.93
N PRO A 106 -69.20 18.45 -11.63
CA PRO A 106 -70.49 17.80 -11.41
C PRO A 106 -70.43 16.32 -11.79
N ASP A 107 -71.14 15.46 -11.06
CA ASP A 107 -71.14 14.01 -11.26
C ASP A 107 -71.49 13.59 -12.70
N ALA A 108 -72.42 14.31 -13.34
CA ALA A 108 -72.78 14.07 -14.74
C ALA A 108 -71.60 14.28 -15.71
N ALA A 109 -70.78 15.31 -15.46
CA ALA A 109 -69.60 15.60 -16.27
C ALA A 109 -68.50 14.55 -16.03
N LEU A 110 -68.36 14.08 -14.80
CA LEU A 110 -67.41 13.03 -14.42
C LEU A 110 -67.77 11.69 -15.09
N ALA A 111 -69.05 11.31 -15.07
CA ALA A 111 -69.55 10.09 -15.71
C ALA A 111 -69.31 10.11 -17.23
N ALA A 112 -69.59 11.24 -17.90
CA ALA A 112 -69.35 11.41 -19.33
C ALA A 112 -67.85 11.38 -19.69
N SER A 113 -66.97 11.87 -18.82
CA SER A 113 -65.52 11.75 -18.99
C SER A 113 -65.06 10.30 -18.88
N ASN A 114 -65.51 9.59 -17.84
CA ASN A 114 -65.17 8.18 -17.60
C ASN A 114 -65.67 7.24 -18.70
N ALA A 115 -66.80 7.56 -19.35
CA ALA A 115 -67.28 6.83 -20.52
C ALA A 115 -66.30 6.95 -21.69
N ARG A 116 -65.89 8.19 -22.05
CA ARG A 116 -64.93 8.44 -23.13
C ARG A 116 -63.56 7.80 -22.91
N VAL A 117 -63.07 7.82 -21.67
CA VAL A 117 -61.80 7.15 -21.32
C VAL A 117 -61.91 5.63 -21.49
N ARG A 118 -63.05 5.03 -21.12
CA ARG A 118 -63.29 3.59 -21.32
C ARG A 118 -63.41 3.21 -22.79
N GLU A 119 -64.07 4.03 -23.60
CA GLU A 119 -64.17 3.82 -25.05
C GLU A 119 -62.79 3.94 -25.73
N ALA A 120 -62.00 4.95 -25.36
CA ALA A 120 -60.66 5.15 -25.90
C ALA A 120 -59.67 4.04 -25.51
N SER A 121 -59.81 3.43 -24.32
CA SER A 121 -58.96 2.32 -23.89
C SER A 121 -59.33 0.99 -24.56
N GLN A 122 -60.60 0.79 -24.92
CA GLN A 122 -61.07 -0.40 -25.64
C GLN A 122 -60.66 -0.39 -27.13
N ASN A 123 -60.53 0.77 -27.75
CA ASN A 123 -60.10 0.93 -29.15
C ASN A 123 -58.59 0.72 -29.41
N LYS A 124 -57.79 0.42 -28.37
CA LYS A 124 -56.34 0.17 -28.48
C LYS A 124 -55.96 -1.32 -28.66
N ARG A 125 -56.92 -2.17 -29.01
CA ARG A 125 -56.71 -3.58 -29.36
C ARG A 125 -56.76 -3.81 -30.85
#